data_AF-A0A7S2YIU8-F1
#
_entry.id   AF-A0A7S2YIU8-F1
#
_cell.length_a   1.000
_cell.length_b   1.000
_cell.length_c   1.000
_cell.angle_alpha   90.00
_cell.angle_beta   90.00
_cell.angle_gamma   90.00
#
_symmetry.space_group_name_H-M   'P 1'
#
loop_
_entity.id
_entity.type
_entity.pdbx_description
1 polymer ?
#
loop_
_entity_poly.entity_id
_entity_poly.type
_entity_poly.pdbx_seq_one_letter_code
_entity_poly.pdbx_strand_id
1 'polypeptide(L)'
;LADYTPISISSIPRLLEQNKLPVDVAIIKCTPPHKGFISLGMGVEHTRDFVRHADVVIAEVNSQMPWTEGHSKIRATAVDWWISHHEPLPTTEQLWPDLIKSIHQGDHNQPKVLEKLGQNLIQLVDNGCTLKFGWSP
;
A
#
# COMPACT_ATOMS: atom_id res chain seq x y z
N LEU A 1 12.52 -1.52 -22.41
CA LEU A 1 13.04 -2.69 -21.66
C LEU A 1 12.76 -2.40 -20.19
N ALA A 2 12.33 -3.39 -19.41
CA ALA A 2 12.11 -3.24 -17.98
C ALA A 2 12.70 -4.48 -17.28
N ASP A 3 13.28 -4.29 -16.11
CA ASP A 3 13.85 -5.36 -15.29
C ASP A 3 12.89 -5.71 -14.15
N TYR A 4 12.86 -6.98 -13.78
CA TYR A 4 12.07 -7.48 -12.65
C TYR A 4 12.98 -8.25 -11.70
N THR A 5 13.06 -7.79 -10.46
CA THR A 5 13.82 -8.45 -9.40
C THR A 5 12.84 -9.18 -8.48
N PRO A 6 12.78 -10.52 -8.49
CA PRO A 6 11.96 -11.26 -7.54
C PRO A 6 12.58 -11.19 -6.15
N ILE A 7 11.80 -10.70 -5.18
CA ILE A 7 12.24 -10.53 -3.80
C ILE A 7 11.05 -10.65 -2.84
N SER A 8 11.28 -11.24 -1.66
CA SER A 8 10.32 -11.18 -0.56
C SER A 8 10.18 -9.75 -0.07
N ILE A 9 8.95 -9.24 -0.02
CA ILE A 9 8.64 -7.89 0.49
C ILE A 9 9.22 -7.68 1.91
N SER A 10 9.17 -8.69 2.77
CA SER A 10 9.73 -8.63 4.12
C SER A 10 11.26 -8.44 4.18
N SER A 11 11.97 -8.65 3.06
CA SER A 11 13.42 -8.47 2.98
C SER A 11 13.84 -7.04 2.62
N ILE A 12 12.90 -6.21 2.13
CA ILE A 12 13.18 -4.82 1.72
C ILE A 12 13.86 -4.01 2.83
N PRO A 13 13.37 -4.01 4.10
CA PRO A 13 13.99 -3.22 5.16
C PRO A 13 15.46 -3.60 5.38
N ARG A 14 15.76 -4.91 5.40
CA ARG A 14 17.14 -5.40 5.57
C ARG A 14 18.05 -4.99 4.41
N LEU A 15 17.56 -4.96 3.18
CA LEU A 15 18.38 -4.56 2.03
C LEU A 15 18.67 -3.06 2.02
N LEU A 16 17.72 -2.24 2.44
CA LEU A 16 17.91 -0.81 2.65
C LEU A 16 18.99 -0.58 3.72
N GLU A 17 18.87 -1.25 4.88
CA GLU A 17 19.85 -1.15 5.98
C GLU A 17 21.26 -1.60 5.58
N GLN A 18 21.38 -2.59 4.70
CA GLN A 18 22.66 -3.08 4.17
C GLN A 18 23.19 -2.26 2.98
N ASN A 19 22.49 -1.19 2.59
CA ASN A 19 22.78 -0.39 1.39
C ASN A 19 22.90 -1.24 0.10
N LYS A 20 22.14 -2.34 0.03
CA LYS A 20 22.05 -3.21 -1.17
C LYS A 20 20.93 -2.77 -2.12
N LEU A 21 20.09 -1.86 -1.65
CA LEU A 21 19.05 -1.20 -2.42
C LEU A 21 19.19 0.31 -2.14
N PRO A 22 20.15 1.00 -2.76
CA PRO A 22 20.30 2.45 -2.56
C PRO A 22 19.07 3.18 -3.08
N VAL A 23 18.72 4.29 -2.42
CA VAL A 23 17.54 5.10 -2.74
C VAL A 23 18.00 6.53 -2.81
N ASP A 24 18.13 7.10 -4.01
CA ASP A 24 18.53 8.50 -4.13
C ASP A 24 17.33 9.43 -3.82
N VAL A 25 16.13 9.02 -4.27
CA VAL A 25 14.91 9.82 -4.14
C VAL A 25 13.73 8.95 -3.72
N ALA A 26 13.02 9.39 -2.68
CA ALA A 26 11.72 8.83 -2.29
C ALA A 26 10.59 9.82 -2.63
N ILE A 27 9.66 9.40 -3.49
CA ILE A 27 8.44 10.15 -3.80
C ILE A 27 7.29 9.52 -3.04
N ILE A 28 6.62 10.31 -2.19
CA ILE A 28 5.56 9.84 -1.30
C ILE A 28 4.28 10.63 -1.48
N LYS A 29 3.14 10.03 -1.12
CA LYS A 29 1.88 10.76 -0.87
C LYS A 29 1.61 10.81 0.63
N CYS A 30 1.15 11.95 1.13
CA CYS A 30 0.85 12.11 2.55
C CYS A 30 -0.30 13.08 2.82
N THR A 31 -0.75 13.10 4.07
CA THR A 31 -1.66 14.14 4.58
C THR A 31 -0.95 15.49 4.67
N PRO A 32 -1.70 16.60 4.79
CA PRO A 32 -1.14 17.86 5.27
C PRO A 32 -0.47 17.71 6.64
N PRO A 33 0.57 18.50 6.94
CA PRO A 33 1.21 18.48 8.26
C PRO A 33 0.25 18.87 9.38
N HIS A 34 0.25 18.09 10.45
CA HIS A 34 -0.46 18.37 11.69
C HIS A 34 0.48 18.15 12.89
N LYS A 35 0.64 19.18 13.72
CA LYS A 35 1.51 19.15 14.93
C LYS A 35 2.94 18.65 14.66
N GLY A 36 3.52 19.02 13.51
CA GLY A 36 4.88 18.65 13.11
C GLY A 36 5.01 17.26 12.47
N PHE A 37 3.91 16.57 12.21
CA PHE A 37 3.88 15.25 11.59
C PHE A 37 3.00 15.22 10.35
N ILE A 38 3.29 14.29 9.45
CA ILE A 38 2.40 13.88 8.36
C ILE A 38 2.06 12.39 8.54
N SER A 39 0.96 11.96 7.93
CA SER A 39 0.60 10.55 7.80
C SER A 39 0.79 10.11 6.35
N LEU A 40 1.42 8.95 6.14
CA LEU A 40 1.51 8.28 4.83
C LEU A 40 0.16 7.69 4.36
N GLY A 41 -0.86 7.73 5.23
CA GLY A 41 -2.22 7.29 4.92
C GLY A 41 -2.29 5.80 4.64
N MET A 42 -2.79 5.44 3.45
CA MET A 42 -3.03 4.04 3.10
C MET A 42 -1.77 3.28 2.64
N GLY A 43 -0.68 3.99 2.28
CA GLY A 43 0.54 3.41 1.70
C GLY A 43 1.73 3.49 2.64
N VAL A 44 1.79 2.59 3.63
CA VAL A 44 2.86 2.59 4.65
C VAL A 44 3.98 1.61 4.30
N GLU A 45 3.66 0.52 3.61
CA GLU A 45 4.44 -0.72 3.39
C GLU A 45 5.91 -0.60 3.82
N HIS A 46 6.76 -0.13 2.91
CA HIS A 46 8.16 0.22 3.17
C HIS A 46 8.42 1.71 2.94
N THR A 47 7.38 2.50 2.68
CA THR A 47 7.47 3.93 2.37
C THR A 47 8.24 4.68 3.45
N ARG A 48 8.00 4.38 4.72
CA ARG A 48 8.77 4.97 5.83
C ARG A 48 10.25 4.59 5.77
N ASP A 49 10.58 3.35 5.44
CA ASP A 49 11.96 2.91 5.35
C ASP A 49 12.66 3.54 4.15
N PHE A 50 11.97 3.71 3.01
CA PHE A 50 12.46 4.48 1.87
C PHE A 50 12.74 5.94 2.24
N VAL A 51 11.82 6.62 2.94
CA VAL A 51 12.02 8.00 3.44
C VAL A 51 13.25 8.10 4.34
N ARG A 52 13.54 7.07 5.14
CA ARG A 52 14.70 7.08 6.06
C ARG A 52 16.05 6.88 5.36
N HIS A 53 16.07 6.23 4.20
CA HIS A 53 17.30 5.89 3.48
C HIS A 53 17.49 6.73 2.21
N ALA A 54 16.50 7.56 1.85
CA ALA A 54 16.58 8.44 0.70
C ALA A 54 17.46 9.66 0.98
N ASP A 55 18.24 10.07 -0.02
CA ASP A 55 18.97 11.34 0.03
C ASP A 55 18.03 12.54 -0.13
N VAL A 56 16.94 12.37 -0.90
CA VAL A 56 15.91 13.41 -1.12
C VAL A 56 14.50 12.81 -1.00
N VAL A 57 13.63 13.50 -0.27
CA VAL A 57 12.22 13.13 -0.09
C VAL A 57 11.31 14.20 -0.69
N ILE A 58 10.46 13.78 -1.64
CA ILE A 58 9.46 14.63 -2.28
C ILE A 58 8.07 14.13 -1.86
N ALA A 59 7.27 15.00 -1.27
CA ALA A 59 5.91 14.67 -0.82
C ALA A 59 4.84 15.38 -1.65
N GLU A 60 3.95 14.58 -2.25
CA GLU A 60 2.64 15.05 -2.71
C GLU A 60 1.69 15.09 -1.51
N VAL A 61 1.27 16.29 -1.13
CA VAL A 61 0.36 16.56 -0.02
C VAL A 61 -1.08 16.57 -0.53
N ASN A 62 -1.86 15.63 0.00
CA ASN A 62 -3.27 15.47 -0.35
C ASN A 62 -4.15 15.47 0.92
N SER A 63 -5.10 16.40 1.01
CA SER A 63 -6.05 16.51 2.13
C SER A 63 -7.12 15.42 2.14
N GLN A 64 -7.29 14.71 1.03
CA GLN A 64 -8.13 13.52 0.92
C GLN A 64 -7.39 12.24 1.38
N MET A 65 -6.08 12.32 1.64
CA MET A 65 -5.35 11.21 2.25
C MET A 65 -5.81 11.04 3.70
N PRO A 66 -6.21 9.83 4.14
CA PRO A 66 -6.62 9.62 5.52
C PRO A 66 -5.42 9.74 6.47
N TRP A 67 -5.70 10.18 7.69
CA TRP A 67 -4.75 10.04 8.79
C TRP A 67 -4.86 8.64 9.36
N THR A 68 -3.83 7.82 9.17
CA THR A 68 -3.70 6.49 9.79
C THR A 68 -2.72 6.58 10.95
N GLU A 69 -2.90 5.75 11.97
CA GLU A 69 -2.03 5.71 13.15
C GLU A 69 -0.89 4.68 13.00
N GLY A 70 0.02 4.67 13.97
CA GLY A 70 1.12 3.73 14.01
C GLY A 70 2.30 4.15 13.15
N HIS A 71 2.74 3.29 12.23
CA HIS A 71 3.97 3.47 11.47
C HIS A 71 3.84 4.39 10.24
N SER A 72 2.63 4.83 9.91
CA SER A 72 2.35 5.86 8.89
C SER A 72 2.84 7.26 9.29
N LYS A 73 3.04 7.51 10.59
CA LYS A 73 3.37 8.84 11.11
C LYS A 73 4.86 9.12 10.98
N ILE A 74 5.21 10.14 10.19
CA ILE A 74 6.59 10.61 10.02
C ILE A 74 6.68 12.11 10.32
N ARG A 75 7.87 12.59 10.72
CA ARG A 75 8.07 14.03 10.96
C ARG A 75 7.99 14.77 9.64
N ALA A 76 7.30 15.92 9.63
CA ALA A 76 7.26 16.77 8.45
C ALA A 76 8.68 17.25 8.05
N THR A 77 9.60 17.36 9.01
CA THR A 77 11.01 17.72 8.77
C THR A 77 11.81 16.66 8.01
N ALA A 78 11.22 15.48 7.72
CA ALA A 78 11.85 14.46 6.89
C ALA A 78 11.58 14.64 5.39
N VAL A 79 10.90 15.72 4.99
CA VAL A 79 10.54 16.02 3.60
C VAL A 79 11.31 17.24 3.12
N ASP A 80 11.97 17.12 1.98
CA ASP A 80 12.75 18.19 1.37
C ASP A 80 11.91 19.05 0.42
N TRP A 81 11.00 18.43 -0.33
CA TRP A 81 10.17 19.10 -1.34
C TRP A 81 8.69 18.76 -1.18
N TRP A 82 7.84 19.76 -1.36
CA TRP A 82 6.40 19.66 -1.14
C TRP A 82 5.63 20.03 -2.40
N ILE A 83 4.69 19.19 -2.79
CA ILE A 83 3.78 19.42 -3.92
C ILE A 83 2.35 19.33 -3.39
N SER A 84 1.57 20.40 -3.52
CA SER A 84 0.16 20.40 -3.11
C SER A 84 -0.70 19.83 -4.23
N HIS A 85 -1.42 18.75 -3.97
CA HIS A 85 -2.34 18.13 -4.92
C HIS A 85 -3.48 17.42 -4.18
N HIS A 86 -4.68 18.00 -4.27
CA HIS A 86 -5.84 17.63 -3.45
C HIS A 86 -6.93 17.00 -4.30
N GLU A 87 -6.81 15.70 -4.54
CA GLU A 87 -7.81 14.95 -5.31
C GLU A 87 -8.29 13.71 -4.55
N PRO A 88 -9.54 13.26 -4.76
CA PRO A 88 -10.01 12.00 -4.21
C PRO A 88 -9.05 10.85 -4.54
N LEU A 89 -8.85 9.95 -3.58
CA LEU A 89 -8.07 8.75 -3.82
C LEU A 89 -8.82 7.86 -4.82
N PRO A 90 -8.11 7.31 -5.82
CA PRO A 90 -8.76 6.50 -6.84
C PRO A 90 -9.29 5.19 -6.22
N THR A 91 -10.48 4.78 -6.62
CA THR A 91 -11.05 3.48 -6.21
C THR A 91 -10.61 2.36 -7.16
N THR A 92 -10.75 1.11 -6.71
CA THR A 92 -10.44 -0.06 -7.55
C THR A 92 -11.26 -0.06 -8.84
N GLU A 93 -12.52 0.36 -8.80
CA GLU A 93 -13.40 0.45 -9.97
C GLU A 93 -12.90 1.47 -10.99
N GLN A 94 -12.29 2.56 -10.53
CA GLN A 94 -11.73 3.60 -11.39
C GLN A 94 -10.41 3.15 -12.02
N LEU A 95 -9.55 2.45 -11.27
CA LEU A 95 -8.23 2.01 -11.73
C LEU A 95 -8.29 0.74 -12.59
N TRP A 96 -9.19 -0.19 -12.28
CA TRP A 96 -9.31 -1.48 -12.95
C TRP A 96 -10.77 -1.79 -13.34
N PRO A 97 -11.40 -0.97 -14.19
CA PRO A 97 -12.81 -1.13 -14.55
C PRO A 97 -13.10 -2.45 -15.26
N ASP A 98 -12.19 -2.95 -16.11
CA ASP A 98 -12.38 -4.21 -16.84
C ASP A 98 -12.25 -5.43 -15.92
N LEU A 99 -11.39 -5.34 -14.90
CA LEU A 99 -11.28 -6.35 -13.87
C LEU A 99 -12.60 -6.45 -13.10
N ILE A 100 -13.13 -5.33 -12.60
CA ILE A 100 -14.41 -5.31 -11.89
C ILE A 100 -15.58 -5.80 -12.76
N LYS A 101 -15.59 -5.44 -14.05
CA LYS A 101 -16.59 -5.98 -14.99
C LYS A 101 -16.48 -7.49 -15.12
N SER A 102 -15.26 -8.05 -15.19
CA SER A 102 -15.08 -9.51 -15.27
C SER A 102 -15.59 -10.24 -14.02
N ILE A 103 -15.47 -9.63 -12.83
CA ILE A 103 -16.04 -10.16 -11.57
C ILE A 103 -17.58 -10.11 -11.61
N HIS A 104 -18.15 -8.95 -11.97
CA HIS A 104 -19.60 -8.74 -11.93
C HIS A 104 -20.37 -9.44 -13.07
N GLN A 105 -19.72 -9.68 -14.21
CA GLN A 105 -20.32 -10.38 -15.37
C GLN A 105 -20.09 -11.90 -15.32
N GLY A 106 -19.64 -12.43 -14.19
CA GLY A 106 -19.10 -13.78 -14.04
C GLY A 106 -19.79 -14.86 -14.88
N ASP A 107 -18.94 -15.65 -15.56
CA ASP A 107 -19.26 -17.00 -16.01
C ASP A 107 -19.98 -17.75 -14.88
N HIS A 108 -21.24 -18.13 -15.10
CA HIS A 108 -22.15 -18.70 -14.11
C HIS A 108 -21.64 -19.99 -13.43
N ASN A 109 -20.49 -20.54 -13.84
CA ASN A 109 -19.82 -21.69 -13.21
C ASN A 109 -18.76 -21.34 -12.15
N GLN A 110 -18.18 -20.13 -12.13
CA GLN A 110 -17.19 -19.73 -11.11
C GLN A 110 -17.74 -19.54 -9.68
N PRO A 111 -19.00 -19.10 -9.46
CA PRO A 111 -19.52 -18.90 -8.09
C PRO A 111 -19.47 -20.18 -7.25
N LYS A 112 -19.74 -21.34 -7.85
CA LYS A 112 -19.81 -22.62 -7.12
C LYS A 112 -18.46 -23.11 -6.61
N VAL A 113 -17.38 -22.85 -7.36
CA VAL A 113 -16.02 -23.24 -6.94
C VAL A 113 -15.55 -22.36 -5.79
N LEU A 114 -15.68 -21.03 -5.93
CA LEU A 114 -15.31 -20.08 -4.87
C LEU A 114 -16.14 -20.30 -3.61
N GLU A 115 -17.44 -20.52 -3.76
CA GLU A 115 -18.33 -20.85 -2.64
C GLU A 115 -17.89 -22.15 -1.98
N LYS A 116 -17.58 -23.20 -2.76
CA LYS A 116 -17.12 -24.47 -2.19
C LYS A 116 -15.77 -24.34 -1.48
N LEU A 117 -14.84 -23.54 -2.01
CA LEU A 117 -13.58 -23.23 -1.34
C LEU A 117 -13.83 -22.52 -0.02
N GLY A 118 -14.69 -21.50 0.01
CA GLY A 118 -15.09 -20.80 1.23
C GLY A 118 -15.70 -21.74 2.27
N GLN A 119 -16.66 -22.58 1.86
CA GLN A 119 -17.31 -23.57 2.72
C GLN A 119 -16.33 -24.60 3.31
N ASN A 120 -15.30 -24.98 2.56
CA ASN A 120 -14.28 -25.91 3.04
C ASN A 120 -13.28 -25.22 3.97
N LEU A 121 -12.85 -24.00 3.64
CA LEU A 121 -11.86 -23.24 4.40
C LEU A 121 -12.41 -22.77 5.76
N ILE A 122 -13.68 -22.36 5.82
CA ILE A 122 -14.27 -21.84 7.07
C ILE A 122 -14.32 -22.90 8.18
N GLN A 123 -14.38 -24.19 7.81
CA GLN A 123 -14.34 -25.30 8.76
C GLN A 123 -12.96 -25.47 9.43
N LEU A 124 -11.93 -24.82 8.88
CA LEU A 124 -10.56 -24.83 9.41
C LEU A 124 -10.22 -23.58 10.23
N VAL A 125 -11.17 -22.64 10.36
CA VAL A 125 -10.98 -21.37 11.07
C VAL A 125 -11.72 -21.43 12.40
N ASP A 126 -10.98 -21.71 13.47
CA ASP A 126 -11.53 -21.70 14.82
C ASP A 126 -11.78 -20.28 15.35
N ASN A 127 -12.66 -20.18 16.34
CA ASN A 127 -12.89 -18.93 17.07
C ASN A 127 -11.58 -18.41 17.70
N GLY A 128 -11.25 -17.16 17.42
CA GLY A 128 -10.05 -16.50 17.95
C GLY A 128 -8.81 -16.62 17.06
N CYS A 129 -8.90 -17.25 15.88
CA CYS A 129 -7.80 -17.24 14.91
C CYS A 129 -7.46 -15.83 14.40
N THR A 130 -6.18 -15.60 14.15
CA THR A 130 -5.71 -14.41 13.40
C THR A 130 -5.80 -14.69 11.91
N LEU A 131 -6.51 -13.84 11.17
CA LEU A 131 -6.72 -14.00 9.73
C LEU A 131 -5.73 -13.15 8.94
N LYS A 132 -5.17 -13.74 7.87
CA LYS A 132 -4.41 -13.03 6.85
C LYS A 132 -4.79 -13.57 5.49
N PHE A 133 -5.38 -12.73 4.66
CA PHE A 133 -5.75 -13.05 3.30
C PHE A 133 -5.37 -11.90 2.38
N GLY A 134 -5.17 -12.24 1.11
CA GLY A 134 -4.98 -11.23 0.06
C GLY A 134 -6.30 -10.71 -0.45
N TRP A 135 -6.21 -9.72 -1.32
CA TRP A 135 -7.32 -9.36 -2.19
C TRP A 135 -7.11 -10.03 -3.55
N SER A 136 -8.15 -10.66 -4.06
CA SER A 136 -8.26 -11.06 -5.46
C SER A 136 -9.56 -10.47 -5.99
N PRO A 137 -9.57 -9.95 -7.22
CA PRO A 137 -10.82 -9.84 -7.97
C PRO A 137 -11.53 -11.21 -8.06
#